data_AF-A0A2S8PC07-F1
#
_entry.id   AF-A0A2S8PC07-F1
#
_cell.length_a   1.000
_cell.length_b   1.000
_cell.length_c   1.000
_cell.angle_alpha   90.00
_cell.angle_beta   90.00
_cell.angle_gamma   90.00
#
_symmetry.space_group_name_H-M   'P 1'
#
loop_
_entity.id
_entity.type
_entity.pdbx_description
1 polymer ?
#
loop_
_entity_poly.entity_id
_entity_poly.type
_entity_poly.pdbx_seq_one_letter_code
_entity_poly.pdbx_strand_id
1 'polypeptide(L)'
;MVRKQVLILLLFVLFLLEGTVVPWLLPGSWQNVISPNLVFIVLLFVSVYHHRHTALVLGIIFGMLHDVVFYGDMIGTYSFVMGVTAYIMGFIFRMPRAQMPVMMTVIILGSLLFDSLLYGIYRVFSLTAVPYNWNLLHHILPDLVVHFVFGLIIYVPLRKQLEKLGKRAKMEKAA
;
A
#
# COMPACT_ATOMS: atom_id res chain seq x y z
N MET A 1 8.01 22.60 1.51
CA MET A 1 6.89 22.14 2.39
C MET A 1 5.60 21.75 1.65
N VAL A 2 5.04 22.61 0.78
CA VAL A 2 3.68 22.45 0.19
C VAL A 2 3.41 21.10 -0.50
N ARG A 3 4.37 20.46 -1.17
CA ARG A 3 4.11 19.20 -1.89
C ARG A 3 4.22 17.91 -1.05
N LYS A 4 4.93 17.91 0.08
CA LYS A 4 4.86 16.77 1.03
C LYS A 4 3.47 16.69 1.65
N GLN A 5 2.87 17.86 1.93
CA GLN A 5 1.48 17.97 2.36
C GLN A 5 0.51 17.46 1.29
N VAL A 6 0.77 17.72 0.00
CA VAL A 6 -0.03 17.14 -1.10
C VAL A 6 0.02 15.61 -1.11
N LEU A 7 1.18 14.99 -0.86
CA LEU A 7 1.27 13.52 -0.77
C LEU A 7 0.49 12.97 0.43
N ILE A 8 0.63 13.61 1.60
CA ILE A 8 -0.10 13.21 2.81
C ILE A 8 -1.61 13.40 2.60
N LEU A 9 -2.02 14.52 1.99
CA LEU A 9 -3.42 14.80 1.66
C LEU A 9 -3.96 13.78 0.65
N LEU A 10 -3.16 13.41 -0.36
CA LEU A 10 -3.52 12.36 -1.32
C LEU A 10 -3.76 11.04 -0.59
N LEU A 11 -2.82 10.59 0.24
CA LEU A 11 -2.97 9.37 1.03
C LEU A 11 -4.20 9.43 1.95
N PHE A 12 -4.46 10.58 2.56
CA PHE A 12 -5.62 10.80 3.42
C PHE A 12 -6.95 10.77 2.64
N VAL A 13 -7.01 11.37 1.45
CA VAL A 13 -8.19 11.28 0.59
C VAL A 13 -8.40 9.84 0.11
N LEU A 14 -7.34 9.14 -0.28
CA LEU A 14 -7.44 7.71 -0.62
C LEU A 14 -7.95 6.88 0.56
N PHE A 15 -7.46 7.13 1.77
CA PHE A 15 -7.92 6.49 2.99
C PHE A 15 -9.43 6.71 3.23
N LEU A 16 -9.90 7.95 3.07
CA LEU A 16 -11.33 8.26 3.20
C LEU A 16 -12.16 7.59 2.11
N LEU A 17 -11.69 7.63 0.85
CA LEU A 17 -12.37 6.99 -0.28
C LEU A 17 -12.44 5.47 -0.12
N GLU A 18 -11.38 4.87 0.42
CA GLU A 18 -11.34 3.45 0.75
C GLU A 18 -12.46 3.10 1.74
N GLY A 19 -12.60 3.87 2.82
CA GLY A 19 -13.64 3.61 3.82
C GLY A 19 -15.07 3.96 3.41
N THR A 20 -15.26 4.87 2.45
CA THR A 20 -16.60 5.38 2.08
C THR A 20 -17.12 4.83 0.75
N VAL A 21 -16.29 4.78 -0.28
CA VAL A 21 -16.72 4.45 -1.65
C VAL A 21 -16.59 2.97 -1.93
N VAL A 22 -15.56 2.31 -1.40
CA VAL A 22 -15.30 0.90 -1.73
C VAL A 22 -16.38 -0.06 -1.22
N PRO A 23 -16.95 0.11 0.01
CA PRO A 23 -18.09 -0.71 0.43
C PRO A 23 -19.31 -0.57 -0.49
N TRP A 24 -19.49 0.60 -1.12
CA TRP A 24 -20.60 0.83 -2.05
C TRP A 24 -20.36 0.22 -3.44
N LEU A 25 -19.09 0.05 -3.83
CA LEU A 25 -18.69 -0.53 -5.10
C LEU A 25 -18.65 -2.06 -5.07
N LEU A 26 -18.39 -2.66 -3.90
CA LEU A 26 -18.32 -4.10 -3.71
C LEU A 26 -19.71 -4.70 -3.43
N PRO A 27 -20.11 -5.76 -4.15
CA PRO A 27 -21.29 -6.55 -3.79
C PRO A 27 -21.17 -7.05 -2.34
N GLY A 28 -22.27 -7.13 -1.60
CA GLY A 28 -22.25 -7.47 -0.16
C GLY A 28 -21.51 -8.78 0.19
N SER A 29 -21.43 -9.75 -0.72
CA SER A 29 -20.67 -10.99 -0.54
C SER A 29 -19.15 -10.82 -0.62
N TRP A 30 -18.66 -9.73 -1.23
CA TRP A 30 -17.22 -9.45 -1.44
C TRP A 30 -16.65 -8.50 -0.38
N GLN A 31 -17.52 -7.81 0.37
CA GLN A 31 -17.11 -6.83 1.40
C GLN A 31 -16.31 -7.46 2.56
N ASN A 32 -16.56 -8.73 2.88
CA ASN A 32 -15.82 -9.46 3.93
C ASN A 32 -14.64 -10.26 3.37
N VAL A 33 -14.46 -10.27 2.05
CA VAL A 33 -13.46 -11.10 1.39
C VAL A 33 -12.30 -10.26 0.89
N ILE A 34 -12.59 -9.05 0.41
CA ILE A 34 -11.61 -8.16 -0.22
C ILE A 34 -11.24 -7.00 0.69
N SER A 35 -9.94 -6.83 0.89
CA SER A 35 -9.32 -5.70 1.59
C SER A 35 -8.52 -4.85 0.60
N PRO A 36 -9.10 -3.78 0.03
CA PRO A 36 -8.54 -3.07 -1.13
C PRO A 36 -7.22 -2.34 -0.86
N ASN A 37 -6.94 -1.96 0.39
CA ASN A 37 -5.71 -1.33 0.86
C ASN A 37 -5.10 -0.33 -0.14
N LEU A 38 -5.90 0.65 -0.58
CA LEU A 38 -5.53 1.56 -1.67
C LEU A 38 -4.34 2.44 -1.29
N VAL A 39 -4.28 2.82 0.00
CA VAL A 39 -3.17 3.58 0.58
C VAL A 39 -1.85 2.83 0.45
N PHE A 40 -1.86 1.51 0.68
CA PHE A 40 -0.68 0.66 0.57
C PHE A 40 -0.06 0.69 -0.83
N ILE A 41 -0.90 0.65 -1.87
CA ILE A 41 -0.43 0.70 -3.25
C ILE A 41 0.33 2.01 -3.51
N VAL A 42 -0.22 3.15 -3.07
CA VAL A 42 0.46 4.44 -3.19
C VAL A 42 1.79 4.45 -2.42
N LEU A 43 1.88 3.80 -1.26
CA LEU A 43 3.12 3.66 -0.51
C LEU A 43 4.19 2.87 -1.27
N LEU A 44 3.81 1.83 -2.03
CA LEU A 44 4.73 1.13 -2.94
C LEU A 44 5.27 2.06 -4.03
N PHE A 45 4.43 2.94 -4.59
CA PHE A 45 4.91 3.94 -5.55
C PHE A 45 5.89 4.93 -4.90
N VAL A 46 5.59 5.38 -3.67
CA VAL A 46 6.49 6.29 -2.92
C VAL A 46 7.82 5.61 -2.60
N SER A 47 7.80 4.30 -2.29
CA SER A 47 9.01 3.55 -1.94
C SER A 47 9.97 3.40 -3.13
N VAL A 48 9.44 3.14 -4.32
CA VAL A 48 10.19 2.96 -5.57
C VAL A 48 10.66 4.30 -6.17
N TYR A 49 9.75 5.28 -6.28
CA TYR A 49 10.02 6.52 -7.02
C TYR A 49 10.57 7.66 -6.18
N HIS A 50 10.35 7.67 -4.86
CA HIS A 50 10.80 8.76 -3.98
C HIS A 50 11.87 8.33 -2.99
N HIS A 51 11.48 7.66 -1.91
CA HIS A 51 12.43 7.24 -0.87
C HIS A 51 11.84 6.13 0.02
N ARG A 52 12.59 5.03 0.19
CA ARG A 52 12.22 3.90 1.05
C ARG A 52 11.90 4.29 2.50
N HIS A 53 12.71 5.15 3.13
CA HIS A 53 12.46 5.60 4.51
C HIS A 53 11.21 6.49 4.62
N THR A 54 10.88 7.27 3.59
CA THR A 54 9.65 8.06 3.59
C THR A 54 8.44 7.15 3.45
N ALA A 55 8.51 6.12 2.59
CA ALA A 55 7.47 5.12 2.47
C ALA A 55 7.30 4.29 3.76
N LEU A 56 8.39 3.97 4.46
CA LEU A 56 8.35 3.30 5.77
C LEU A 56 7.57 4.14 6.80
N VAL A 57 7.96 5.40 6.98
CA VAL A 57 7.33 6.29 7.98
C VAL A 57 5.87 6.54 7.62
N LEU A 58 5.56 6.81 6.36
CA LEU A 58 4.17 6.98 5.92
C LEU A 58 3.37 5.68 6.07
N GLY A 59 3.97 4.51 5.81
CA GLY A 59 3.33 3.22 6.01
C GLY A 59 3.03 2.90 7.46
N ILE A 60 3.91 3.28 8.40
CA ILE A 60 3.64 3.15 9.83
C ILE A 60 2.49 4.07 10.24
N ILE A 61 2.51 5.34 9.82
CA ILE A 61 1.47 6.32 10.20
C ILE A 61 0.11 5.94 9.63
N PHE A 62 0.04 5.66 8.32
CA PHE A 62 -1.22 5.29 7.68
C PHE A 62 -1.68 3.89 8.06
N GLY A 63 -0.76 2.95 8.27
CA GLY A 63 -1.12 1.64 8.79
C GLY A 63 -1.73 1.72 10.19
N MET A 64 -1.29 2.67 11.02
CA MET A 64 -1.90 2.91 12.33
C MET A 64 -3.31 3.46 12.21
N LEU A 65 -3.58 4.30 11.20
CA LEU A 65 -4.94 4.74 10.89
C LEU A 65 -5.82 3.56 10.44
N HIS A 66 -5.28 2.64 9.63
CA HIS A 66 -6.01 1.42 9.23
C HIS A 66 -6.32 0.50 10.42
N ASP A 67 -5.34 0.31 11.30
CA ASP A 67 -5.50 -0.49 12.52
C ASP A 67 -6.65 0.06 13.40
N VAL A 68 -6.77 1.38 13.53
CA VAL A 68 -7.78 2.03 14.38
C VAL A 68 -9.17 2.07 13.73
N VAL A 69 -9.25 2.27 12.42
CA VAL A 69 -10.52 2.56 11.73
C VAL A 69 -11.15 1.33 11.09
N PHE A 70 -10.35 0.41 10.54
CA PHE A 70 -10.86 -0.69 9.72
C PHE A 70 -10.72 -2.06 10.38
N TYR A 71 -9.55 -2.36 10.94
CA TYR A 71 -9.18 -3.74 11.28
C TYR A 71 -8.90 -3.91 12.79
N GLY A 72 -9.81 -3.39 13.61
CA GLY A 72 -9.68 -3.24 15.07
C GLY A 72 -9.42 -4.51 15.91
N ASP A 73 -9.07 -5.62 15.28
CA ASP A 73 -8.67 -6.88 15.93
C ASP A 73 -7.34 -6.74 16.70
N MET A 74 -6.36 -6.02 16.13
CA MET A 74 -5.05 -5.81 16.79
C MET A 74 -4.33 -4.55 16.29
N ILE A 75 -4.18 -3.57 17.18
CA ILE A 75 -3.50 -2.31 16.88
C ILE A 75 -2.01 -2.55 16.61
N GLY A 76 -1.51 -1.98 15.51
CA GLY A 76 -0.10 -2.02 15.11
C GLY A 76 0.22 -3.07 14.04
N THR A 77 -0.73 -3.94 13.69
CA THR A 77 -0.51 -4.98 12.68
C THR A 77 -0.32 -4.37 11.30
N TYR A 78 -1.28 -3.59 10.83
CA TYR A 78 -1.20 -2.92 9.53
C TYR A 78 -0.08 -1.88 9.51
N SER A 79 0.14 -1.17 10.62
CA SER A 79 1.29 -0.26 10.80
C SER A 79 2.62 -0.93 10.46
N PHE A 80 2.86 -2.09 11.08
CA PHE A 80 4.08 -2.85 10.90
C PHE A 80 4.17 -3.41 9.49
N VAL A 81 3.13 -4.10 9.03
CA VAL A 81 3.14 -4.81 7.75
C VAL A 81 3.24 -3.85 6.57
N MET A 82 2.48 -2.75 6.55
CA MET A 82 2.57 -1.74 5.48
C MET A 82 3.96 -1.09 5.47
N GLY A 83 4.45 -0.67 6.63
CA GLY A 83 5.74 0.02 6.74
C GLY A 83 6.89 -0.87 6.28
N VAL A 84 6.98 -2.10 6.81
CA VAL A 84 8.04 -3.06 6.48
C VAL A 84 7.98 -3.47 5.01
N THR A 85 6.79 -3.79 4.50
CA THR A 85 6.63 -4.22 3.11
C THR A 85 7.00 -3.10 2.14
N ALA A 86 6.53 -1.87 2.39
CA ALA A 86 6.90 -0.72 1.56
C ALA A 86 8.41 -0.46 1.60
N TYR A 87 9.06 -0.62 2.76
CA TYR A 87 10.50 -0.47 2.90
C TYR A 87 11.28 -1.54 2.12
N ILE A 88 10.93 -2.81 2.27
CA ILE A 88 11.58 -3.93 1.59
C ILE A 88 11.43 -3.78 0.07
N MET A 89 10.23 -3.46 -0.42
CA MET A 89 10.00 -3.25 -1.84
C MET A 89 10.80 -2.06 -2.39
N GLY A 90 10.85 -0.94 -1.66
CA GLY A 90 11.68 0.21 -2.03
C GLY A 90 13.20 -0.03 -1.90
N PHE A 91 13.61 -1.02 -1.09
CA PHE A 91 15.00 -1.46 -0.99
C PHE A 91 15.40 -2.31 -2.20
N ILE A 92 14.57 -3.30 -2.57
CA ILE A 92 14.83 -4.22 -3.69
C ILE A 92 14.74 -3.49 -5.04
N PHE A 93 13.68 -2.70 -5.26
CA PHE A 93 13.34 -2.14 -6.56
C PHE A 93 13.69 -0.65 -6.69
N ARG A 94 14.81 -0.21 -6.11
CA ARG A 94 15.19 1.21 -6.08
C ARG A 94 15.55 1.76 -7.47
N MET A 95 14.54 2.07 -8.27
CA MET A 95 14.68 2.55 -9.65
C MET A 95 13.84 3.82 -9.87
N PRO A 96 14.45 5.02 -9.81
CA PRO A 96 13.75 6.30 -10.03
C PRO A 96 13.10 6.45 -11.42
N ARG A 97 13.45 5.56 -12.37
CA ARG A 97 12.89 5.47 -13.71
C ARG A 97 12.26 4.09 -13.98
N ALA A 98 11.73 3.44 -12.93
CA ALA A 98 11.05 2.16 -13.07
C ALA A 98 9.98 2.26 -14.16
N GLN A 99 10.12 1.42 -15.18
CA GLN A 99 9.13 1.28 -16.24
C GLN A 99 7.84 0.69 -15.66
N MET A 100 6.74 0.85 -16.37
CA MET A 100 5.44 0.32 -15.95
C MET A 100 5.49 -1.18 -15.57
N PRO A 101 6.16 -2.08 -16.33
CA PRO A 101 6.24 -3.49 -15.95
C PRO A 101 6.93 -3.72 -14.61
N VAL A 102 8.02 -2.98 -14.32
CA VAL A 102 8.73 -3.08 -13.05
C VAL A 102 7.81 -2.71 -11.89
N MET A 103 7.08 -1.59 -12.02
CA MET A 103 6.15 -1.16 -10.98
C MET A 103 5.03 -2.18 -10.76
N MET A 104 4.52 -2.80 -11.83
CA MET A 104 3.52 -3.87 -11.71
C MET A 104 4.08 -5.09 -10.98
N THR A 105 5.34 -5.48 -11.24
CA THR A 105 6.02 -6.52 -10.46
C THR A 105 6.14 -6.13 -8.99
N VAL A 106 6.46 -4.87 -8.68
CA VAL A 106 6.50 -4.39 -7.29
C VAL A 106 5.13 -4.51 -6.61
N ILE A 107 4.04 -4.18 -7.31
CA ILE A 107 2.69 -4.31 -6.76
C ILE A 107 2.36 -5.77 -6.50
N ILE A 108 2.69 -6.67 -7.43
CA ILE A 108 2.42 -8.10 -7.28
C ILE A 108 3.20 -8.67 -6.08
N LEU A 109 4.51 -8.48 -6.06
CA LEU A 109 5.38 -9.01 -4.99
C LEU A 109 5.12 -8.31 -3.65
N GLY A 110 4.86 -7.01 -3.68
CA GLY A 110 4.55 -6.21 -2.51
C GLY A 110 3.23 -6.64 -1.87
N SER A 111 2.19 -6.86 -2.66
CA SER A 111 0.90 -7.35 -2.15
C SER A 111 1.01 -8.75 -1.57
N LEU A 112 1.65 -9.67 -2.30
CA LEU A 112 1.90 -11.03 -1.79
C LEU A 112 2.67 -11.02 -0.47
N LEU A 113 3.70 -10.17 -0.35
CA LEU A 113 4.46 -10.03 0.89
C LEU A 113 3.60 -9.43 2.00
N PHE A 114 2.83 -8.39 1.70
CA PHE A 114 1.92 -7.73 2.65
C PHE A 114 0.91 -8.72 3.23
N ASP A 115 0.16 -9.41 2.38
CA ASP A 115 -0.89 -10.33 2.83
C ASP A 115 -0.33 -11.57 3.52
N SER A 116 0.84 -12.07 3.08
CA SER A 116 1.52 -13.19 3.73
C SER A 116 2.01 -12.83 5.13
N LEU A 117 2.56 -11.63 5.31
CA LEU A 117 2.98 -11.14 6.63
C LEU A 117 1.78 -10.89 7.53
N LEU A 118 0.71 -10.31 7.01
CA LEU A 118 -0.54 -10.09 7.74
C LEU A 118 -1.13 -11.41 8.25
N TYR A 119 -1.26 -12.41 7.36
CA TYR A 119 -1.68 -13.76 7.74
C TYR A 119 -0.74 -14.39 8.77
N GLY A 120 0.58 -14.23 8.59
CA GLY A 120 1.57 -14.76 9.53
C GLY A 120 1.40 -14.21 10.94
N ILE A 121 1.19 -12.90 11.06
CA ILE A 121 0.91 -12.26 12.35
C ILE A 121 -0.39 -12.80 12.94
N TYR A 122 -1.49 -12.78 12.18
CA TYR A 122 -2.77 -13.30 12.68
C TYR A 122 -2.73 -14.77 13.07
N ARG A 123 -1.91 -15.59 12.41
CA ARG A 123 -1.72 -17.00 12.77
C ARG A 123 -0.97 -17.16 14.09
N VAL A 124 0.08 -16.36 14.31
CA VAL A 124 0.87 -16.39 15.57
C VAL A 124 0.01 -15.98 16.77
N PHE A 125 -0.85 -14.98 16.60
CA PHE A 125 -1.77 -14.51 17.62
C PHE A 125 -3.08 -15.31 17.70
N SER A 126 -3.19 -16.43 16.96
CA SER A 126 -4.37 -17.30 16.93
C SER A 126 -5.68 -16.59 16.52
N LEU A 127 -5.58 -15.49 15.79
CA LEU A 127 -6.73 -14.74 15.23
C LEU A 127 -7.32 -15.42 13.98
N THR A 128 -6.55 -16.28 13.32
CA THR A 128 -7.02 -17.09 12.18
C THR A 128 -6.74 -18.58 12.35
N ALA A 129 -7.80 -19.38 12.31
CA ALA A 129 -7.72 -20.85 12.33
C ALA A 129 -7.54 -21.47 10.94
N VAL A 130 -7.75 -20.66 9.90
CA VAL A 130 -7.83 -21.11 8.50
C VAL A 130 -6.43 -21.48 7.98
N PRO A 131 -6.30 -22.54 7.16
CA PRO A 131 -5.01 -22.89 6.55
C PRO A 131 -4.57 -21.88 5.49
N TYR A 132 -3.25 -21.72 5.35
CA TYR A 132 -2.65 -20.77 4.42
C TYR A 132 -3.13 -20.96 2.97
N ASN A 133 -3.25 -22.20 2.49
CA ASN A 133 -3.70 -22.49 1.13
C ASN A 133 -5.11 -21.95 0.85
N TRP A 134 -5.99 -22.02 1.83
CA TRP A 134 -7.35 -21.48 1.68
C TRP A 134 -7.31 -19.95 1.67
N ASN A 135 -6.54 -19.34 2.58
CA ASN A 135 -6.36 -17.89 2.65
C ASN A 135 -5.75 -17.33 1.37
N LEU A 136 -4.77 -18.04 0.80
CA LEU A 136 -4.12 -17.67 -0.45
C LEU A 136 -5.12 -17.59 -1.60
N LEU A 137 -5.98 -18.59 -1.74
CA LEU A 137 -6.94 -18.67 -2.84
C LEU A 137 -8.15 -17.74 -2.67
N HIS A 138 -8.62 -17.54 -1.44
CA HIS A 138 -9.88 -16.83 -1.17
C HIS A 138 -9.71 -15.37 -0.74
N HIS A 139 -8.54 -14.97 -0.22
CA HIS A 139 -8.28 -13.59 0.22
C HIS A 139 -7.10 -12.98 -0.54
N ILE A 140 -5.92 -13.60 -0.48
CA ILE A 140 -4.68 -13.01 -1.03
C ILE A 140 -4.77 -12.84 -2.55
N LEU A 141 -5.20 -13.85 -3.29
CA LEU A 141 -5.29 -13.76 -4.75
C LEU A 141 -6.36 -12.76 -5.22
N PRO A 142 -7.59 -12.75 -4.66
CA PRO A 142 -8.55 -11.68 -4.96
C PRO A 142 -8.03 -10.28 -4.67
N ASP A 143 -7.40 -10.05 -3.51
CA ASP A 143 -6.82 -8.76 -3.15
C ASP A 143 -5.68 -8.35 -4.09
N LEU A 144 -4.83 -9.31 -4.48
CA LEU A 144 -3.77 -9.10 -5.47
C LEU A 144 -4.33 -8.57 -6.79
N VAL A 145 -5.46 -9.11 -7.27
CA VAL A 145 -6.10 -8.65 -8.51
C VAL A 145 -6.59 -7.21 -8.36
N VAL A 146 -7.22 -6.89 -7.22
CA VAL A 146 -7.68 -5.51 -6.93
C VAL A 146 -6.50 -4.55 -6.86
N HIS A 147 -5.43 -4.92 -6.15
CA HIS A 147 -4.23 -4.11 -6.04
C HIS A 147 -3.57 -3.88 -7.41
N PHE A 148 -3.53 -4.91 -8.25
CA PHE A 148 -2.98 -4.83 -9.60
C PHE A 148 -3.80 -3.89 -10.50
N VAL A 149 -5.12 -4.08 -10.55
CA VAL A 149 -6.03 -3.24 -11.36
C VAL A 149 -5.97 -1.79 -10.89
N PHE A 150 -6.02 -1.55 -9.59
CA PHE A 150 -5.90 -0.20 -9.05
C PHE A 150 -4.54 0.41 -9.36
N GLY A 151 -3.46 -0.37 -9.21
CA GLY A 151 -2.11 0.01 -9.59
C GLY A 151 -1.98 0.50 -11.03
N LEU A 152 -2.65 -0.18 -11.97
CA LEU A 152 -2.71 0.22 -13.38
C LEU A 152 -3.42 1.57 -13.56
N ILE A 153 -4.58 1.75 -12.92
CA ILE A 153 -5.39 2.98 -13.02
C ILE A 153 -4.60 4.19 -12.49
N ILE A 154 -3.95 4.04 -11.34
CA ILE A 154 -3.25 5.16 -10.69
C ILE A 154 -1.83 5.41 -11.22
N TYR A 155 -1.28 4.50 -12.03
CA TYR A 155 0.12 4.55 -12.48
C TYR A 155 0.46 5.91 -13.13
N VAL A 156 -0.34 6.34 -14.09
CA VAL A 156 -0.10 7.58 -14.86
C VAL A 156 -0.19 8.84 -13.99
N PRO A 157 -1.27 9.10 -13.24
CA PRO A 157 -1.37 10.31 -12.43
C PRO A 157 -0.31 10.34 -11.31
N LEU A 158 -0.07 9.20 -10.66
CA LEU A 158 0.83 9.13 -9.51
C LEU A 158 2.29 9.27 -9.91
N ARG A 159 2.71 8.64 -11.01
CA ARG A 159 4.07 8.82 -11.56
C ARG A 159 4.34 10.29 -11.89
N LYS A 160 3.39 10.98 -12.52
CA LYS A 160 3.53 12.42 -12.83
C LYS A 160 3.68 13.27 -11.57
N GLN A 161 2.97 12.95 -10.49
CA GLN A 161 3.09 13.68 -9.22
C GLN A 161 4.43 13.41 -8.52
N LEU A 162 4.89 12.15 -8.49
CA LEU A 162 6.13 11.75 -7.83
C LEU A 162 7.38 12.26 -8.57
N GLU A 163 7.41 12.26 -9.91
CA GLU A 163 8.51 12.84 -10.68
C GLU A 163 8.65 14.36 -10.42
N LYS A 164 7.51 15.06 -10.31
CA LYS A 164 7.47 16.49 -9.97
C LYS A 164 8.00 16.78 -8.56
N LEU A 165 7.79 15.86 -7.61
CA LEU A 165 8.35 15.92 -6.26
C LEU A 165 9.87 15.70 -6.28
N GLY A 166 10.35 14.70 -7.03
CA GLY A 166 11.77 14.36 -7.13
C GLY A 166 12.64 15.43 -7.79
N LYS A 167 12.17 16.07 -8.88
CA LYS A 167 12.93 17.12 -9.59
C LYS A 167 13.22 18.35 -8.72
N ARG A 168 12.27 18.76 -7.87
CA ARG A 168 12.41 19.97 -7.04
C ARG A 168 13.28 19.74 -5.81
N ALA A 169 13.24 18.55 -5.21
CA ALA A 169 14.14 18.17 -4.12
C ALA A 169 15.62 18.19 -4.55
N LYS A 170 15.91 17.98 -5.85
CA LYS A 170 17.26 18.17 -6.40
C LYS A 170 17.62 19.66 -6.58
N MET A 171 16.68 20.49 -7.04
CA MET A 171 16.90 21.93 -7.20
C MET A 171 17.11 22.64 -5.86
N GLU A 172 16.35 22.28 -4.82
CA GLU A 172 16.44 22.86 -3.48
C GLU A 172 17.73 22.46 -2.74
N LYS A 173 18.41 21.40 -3.18
CA LYS A 173 19.75 21.02 -2.69
C LYS A 173 20.90 21.67 -3.47
N ALA A 174 20.61 22.27 -4.62
CA ALA A 174 21.59 22.89 -5.51
C ALA A 174 21.60 24.43 -5.42
N ALA A 175 20.63 25.01 -4.71
CA ALA A 175 20.54 26.42 -4.35
C ALA A 175 20.95 26.61 -2.89
#